data_AF-A0A4V1ZJZ9-F1
#
_entry.id   AF-A0A4V1ZJZ9-F1
#
_cell.length_a   1.000
_cell.length_b   1.000
_cell.length_c   1.000
_cell.angle_alpha   90.00
_cell.angle_beta   90.00
_cell.angle_gamma   90.00
#
_symmetry.space_group_name_H-M   'P 1'
#
loop_
_entity.id
_entity.type
_entity.pdbx_description
1 polymer ?
#
loop_
_entity_poly.entity_id
_entity_poly.type
_entity_poly.pdbx_seq_one_letter_code
_entity_poly.pdbx_strand_id
1 'polypeptide(L)'
;MEFEILKFPQFEDLLRRVAAAFEVELLLPSAWKDEERIGFYAEKGELLFELEVTCNGDWHRLSIGQRVYEDSEYLGSSNLYFVVPFLDPNEKKQWEFFSYLAYDHLIARAFYRLGFEDEIIFSTLPELSTHEKLELRLSMPREFWPQKWLEGEVTVTTR
;
A
#
# COMPACT_ATOMS: atom_id res chain seq x y z
N MET A 1 8.87 -16.52 19.48
CA MET A 1 7.93 -16.92 18.42
C MET A 1 8.57 -16.46 17.13
N GLU A 2 9.18 -17.37 16.37
CA GLU A 2 9.87 -17.03 15.12
C GLU A 2 8.81 -16.69 14.07
N PHE A 3 8.78 -15.44 13.61
CA PHE A 3 7.76 -14.92 12.72
C PHE A 3 7.87 -15.59 11.33
N GLU A 4 6.74 -16.04 10.79
CA GLU A 4 6.62 -16.66 9.45
C GLU A 4 7.08 -15.77 8.28
N ILE A 5 7.45 -14.51 8.54
CA ILE A 5 8.13 -13.61 7.59
C ILE A 5 9.39 -14.28 7.01
N LEU A 6 10.05 -15.15 7.78
CA LEU A 6 11.22 -15.92 7.35
C LEU A 6 10.97 -16.86 6.15
N LYS A 7 9.72 -17.10 5.72
CA LYS A 7 9.43 -17.91 4.53
C LYS A 7 9.63 -17.16 3.21
N PHE A 8 9.73 -15.82 3.24
CA PHE A 8 9.87 -15.00 2.04
C PHE A 8 10.86 -13.84 2.23
N PRO A 9 12.15 -14.11 2.51
CA PRO A 9 13.15 -13.06 2.73
C PRO A 9 13.28 -12.10 1.54
N GLN A 10 12.96 -12.55 0.33
CA GLN A 10 12.98 -11.72 -0.88
C GLN A 10 11.93 -10.60 -0.89
N PHE A 11 10.89 -10.66 -0.05
CA PHE A 11 9.84 -9.64 0.04
C PHE A 11 9.92 -8.82 1.32
N GLU A 12 10.88 -9.07 2.20
CA GLU A 12 10.91 -8.48 3.54
C GLU A 12 10.85 -6.95 3.53
N ASP A 13 11.67 -6.30 2.69
CA ASP A 13 11.69 -4.84 2.57
C ASP A 13 10.36 -4.29 2.03
N LEU A 14 9.77 -4.97 1.05
CA LEU A 14 8.47 -4.59 0.49
C LEU A 14 7.37 -4.70 1.54
N LEU A 15 7.29 -5.82 2.26
CA LEU A 15 6.29 -6.04 3.30
C LEU A 15 6.43 -5.03 4.44
N ARG A 16 7.66 -4.74 4.89
CA ARG A 16 7.93 -3.72 5.91
C ARG A 16 7.53 -2.32 5.44
N ARG A 17 7.84 -1.97 4.20
CA ARG A 17 7.44 -0.69 3.60
C ARG A 17 5.92 -0.54 3.53
N VAL A 18 5.20 -1.57 3.09
CA VAL A 18 3.73 -1.56 3.04
C VAL A 18 3.15 -1.50 4.44
N ALA A 19 3.67 -2.28 5.39
CA ALA A 19 3.25 -2.26 6.78
C ALA A 19 3.37 -0.85 7.40
N ALA A 20 4.52 -0.21 7.22
CA ALA A 20 4.77 1.15 7.68
C ALA A 20 3.82 2.18 7.03
N ALA A 21 3.52 2.03 5.73
CA ALA A 21 2.60 2.92 5.04
C ALA A 21 1.15 2.85 5.57
N PHE A 22 0.72 1.68 6.04
CA PHE A 22 -0.61 1.48 6.64
C PHE A 22 -0.63 1.63 8.18
N GLU A 23 0.54 1.81 8.79
CA GLU A 23 0.73 1.81 10.26
C GLU A 23 0.20 0.52 10.89
N VAL A 24 0.53 -0.61 10.25
CA VAL A 24 0.32 -1.96 10.80
C VAL A 24 1.68 -2.55 11.15
N GLU A 25 1.71 -3.50 12.08
CA GLU A 25 2.97 -4.07 12.57
C GLU A 25 3.68 -4.89 11.48
N LEU A 26 2.92 -5.70 10.74
CA LEU A 26 3.41 -6.56 9.68
C LEU A 26 2.27 -7.02 8.77
N LEU A 27 2.64 -7.50 7.58
CA LEU A 27 1.74 -8.25 6.71
C LEU A 27 2.00 -9.75 6.90
N LEU A 28 0.92 -10.52 7.05
CA LEU A 28 0.92 -11.98 7.19
C LEU A 28 0.71 -12.65 5.82
N PRO A 29 1.27 -13.83 5.56
CA PRO A 29 0.94 -14.60 4.37
C PRO A 29 -0.56 -14.93 4.34
N SER A 30 -1.21 -14.68 3.21
CA SER A 30 -2.60 -15.09 2.99
C SER A 30 -2.68 -16.58 2.65
N ALA A 31 -3.86 -17.18 2.82
CA ALA A 31 -4.11 -18.55 2.37
C ALA A 31 -4.11 -18.67 0.83
N TRP A 32 -4.27 -17.55 0.12
CA TRP A 32 -4.26 -17.50 -1.32
C TRP A 32 -2.83 -17.38 -1.88
N LYS A 33 -2.52 -18.29 -2.79
CA LYS A 33 -1.32 -18.28 -3.64
C LYS A 33 -1.63 -19.03 -4.92
N ASP A 34 -1.01 -18.63 -6.02
CA ASP A 34 -1.00 -19.39 -7.26
C ASP A 34 0.46 -19.61 -7.73
N GLU A 35 0.64 -20.09 -8.96
CA GLU A 35 1.98 -20.38 -9.51
C GLU A 35 2.82 -19.11 -9.71
N GLU A 36 2.19 -17.96 -9.84
CA GLU A 36 2.82 -16.69 -10.20
C GLU A 36 2.74 -15.63 -9.09
N ARG A 37 1.91 -15.85 -8.06
CA ARG A 37 1.54 -14.81 -7.09
C ARG A 37 1.43 -15.33 -5.67
N ILE A 38 1.77 -14.43 -4.74
CA ILE A 38 1.66 -14.67 -3.30
C ILE A 38 0.88 -13.51 -2.69
N GLY A 39 -0.19 -13.87 -1.97
CA GLY A 39 -0.98 -12.90 -1.21
C GLY A 39 -0.43 -12.72 0.20
N PHE A 40 -0.49 -11.49 0.67
CA PHE A 40 -0.24 -11.08 2.05
C PHE A 40 -1.40 -10.22 2.53
N TYR A 41 -1.63 -10.17 3.84
CA TYR A 41 -2.67 -9.33 4.39
C TYR A 41 -2.28 -8.71 5.73
N ALA A 42 -2.93 -7.61 6.07
CA ALA A 42 -2.88 -7.02 7.41
C ALA A 42 -4.25 -6.47 7.79
N GLU A 43 -4.44 -6.22 9.08
CA GLU A 43 -5.69 -5.70 9.62
C GLU A 43 -5.44 -4.45 10.44
N LYS A 44 -6.36 -3.48 10.35
CA LYS A 44 -6.38 -2.29 11.20
C LYS A 44 -7.81 -1.87 11.47
N GLY A 45 -8.31 -2.23 12.64
CA GLY A 45 -9.73 -2.07 12.95
C GLY A 45 -10.59 -2.92 12.02
N GLU A 46 -11.54 -2.30 11.32
CA GLU A 46 -12.43 -2.98 10.36
C GLU A 46 -11.82 -3.13 8.96
N LEU A 47 -10.62 -2.60 8.75
CA LEU A 47 -9.95 -2.65 7.45
C LEU A 47 -9.09 -3.90 7.30
N LEU A 48 -9.19 -4.49 6.12
CA LEU A 48 -8.34 -5.56 5.61
C LEU A 48 -7.51 -4.98 4.46
N PHE A 49 -6.18 -5.02 4.60
CA PHE A 49 -5.24 -4.72 3.53
C PHE A 49 -4.77 -6.04 2.94
N GLU A 50 -4.76 -6.14 1.63
CA GLU A 50 -4.30 -7.31 0.90
C GLU A 50 -3.27 -6.86 -0.12
N LEU A 51 -2.08 -7.45 -0.07
CA LEU A 51 -1.00 -7.21 -1.01
C LEU A 51 -0.76 -8.50 -1.79
N GLU A 52 -0.92 -8.46 -3.10
CA GLU A 52 -0.46 -9.51 -4.00
C GLU A 52 0.85 -9.05 -4.64
N VAL A 53 1.86 -9.93 -4.55
CA VAL A 53 3.15 -9.76 -5.22
C VAL A 53 3.34 -10.88 -6.20
N THR A 54 4.01 -10.60 -7.31
CA THR A 54 4.45 -11.68 -8.21
C THR A 54 5.56 -12.48 -7.52
N CYS A 55 5.75 -13.74 -7.92
CA CYS A 55 6.85 -14.57 -7.44
C CYS A 55 8.24 -13.96 -7.72
N ASN A 56 8.33 -13.02 -8.67
CA ASN A 56 9.54 -12.26 -8.98
C ASN A 56 9.75 -11.03 -8.08
N GLY A 57 8.81 -10.72 -7.19
CA GLY A 57 8.88 -9.59 -6.27
C GLY A 57 8.35 -8.27 -6.81
N ASP A 58 7.70 -8.29 -7.97
CA ASP A 58 7.02 -7.11 -8.50
C ASP A 58 5.67 -6.91 -7.81
N TRP A 59 5.27 -5.64 -7.68
CA TRP A 59 3.93 -5.27 -7.27
C TRP A 59 2.91 -5.83 -8.26
N HIS A 60 1.95 -6.60 -7.76
CA HIS A 60 0.83 -7.07 -8.56
C HIS A 60 -0.46 -6.36 -8.20
N ARG A 61 -0.81 -6.32 -6.92
CA ARG A 61 -2.05 -5.68 -6.47
C ARG A 61 -1.95 -5.27 -5.01
N LEU A 62 -2.54 -4.14 -4.66
CA LEU A 62 -2.84 -3.79 -3.29
C LEU A 62 -4.35 -3.51 -3.19
N SER A 63 -5.09 -4.40 -2.55
CA SER A 63 -6.49 -4.21 -2.19
C SER A 63 -6.62 -3.69 -0.77
N ILE A 64 -7.66 -2.88 -0.57
CA ILE A 64 -8.08 -2.47 0.76
C ILE A 64 -9.57 -2.69 0.81
N GLY A 65 -10.02 -3.49 1.76
CA GLY A 65 -11.43 -3.79 1.96
C GLY A 65 -11.86 -3.50 3.39
N GLN A 66 -13.16 -3.33 3.58
CA GLN A 66 -13.75 -3.36 4.92
C GLN A 66 -14.33 -4.74 5.16
N ARG A 67 -14.07 -5.29 6.34
CA ARG A 67 -14.75 -6.50 6.77
C ARG A 67 -16.21 -6.20 7.03
N VAL A 68 -17.07 -7.00 6.42
CA VAL A 68 -18.51 -6.93 6.63
C VAL A 68 -18.87 -8.03 7.62
N TYR A 69 -19.51 -7.64 8.71
CA TYR A 69 -20.05 -8.53 9.72
C TYR A 69 -21.55 -8.37 9.83
N GLU A 70 -22.27 -9.48 10.04
CA GLU A 70 -23.68 -9.49 10.43
C GLU A 70 -23.81 -10.38 11.66
N ASP A 71 -24.36 -9.84 12.75
CA ASP A 71 -24.50 -10.55 14.03
C ASP A 71 -23.20 -11.21 14.55
N SER A 72 -22.06 -10.56 14.34
CA SER A 72 -20.70 -11.06 14.65
C SER A 72 -20.20 -12.21 13.77
N GLU A 73 -20.96 -12.63 12.75
CA GLU A 73 -20.49 -13.53 11.70
C GLU A 73 -19.81 -12.74 10.59
N TYR A 74 -18.63 -13.20 10.16
CA TYR A 74 -17.92 -12.61 9.03
C TYR A 74 -18.63 -12.98 7.73
N LEU A 75 -19.18 -11.98 7.04
CA LEU A 75 -19.87 -12.17 5.76
C LEU A 75 -18.93 -12.07 4.56
N GLY A 76 -17.81 -11.36 4.69
CA GLY A 76 -16.86 -11.14 3.61
C GLY A 76 -16.16 -9.80 3.73
N SER A 77 -15.44 -9.41 2.67
CA SER A 77 -14.85 -8.09 2.52
C SER A 77 -15.53 -7.34 1.39
N SER A 78 -15.92 -6.09 1.64
CA SER A 78 -16.22 -5.15 0.56
C SER A 78 -14.89 -4.56 0.11
N ASN A 79 -14.50 -4.82 -1.13
CA ASN A 79 -13.30 -4.16 -1.67
C ASN A 79 -13.58 -2.67 -1.81
N LEU A 80 -12.85 -1.88 -1.04
CA LEU A 80 -12.95 -0.43 -1.03
C LEU A 80 -11.98 0.21 -2.02
N TYR A 81 -10.82 -0.41 -2.26
CA TYR A 81 -9.76 0.11 -3.12
C TYR A 81 -8.97 -1.01 -3.80
N PHE A 82 -8.45 -0.73 -5.00
CA PHE A 82 -7.43 -1.54 -5.67
C PHE A 82 -6.33 -0.64 -6.21
N VAL A 83 -5.10 -1.14 -6.17
CA VAL A 83 -3.95 -0.57 -6.86
C VAL A 83 -3.30 -1.71 -7.62
N VAL A 84 -3.59 -1.81 -8.91
CA VAL A 84 -2.97 -2.78 -9.82
C VAL A 84 -2.11 -1.98 -10.80
N PRO A 85 -0.81 -2.25 -10.96
CA PRO A 85 -0.11 -1.83 -12.16
C PRO A 85 -0.59 -2.74 -13.30
N PHE A 86 -1.70 -2.39 -13.97
CA PHE A 86 -2.09 -3.12 -15.17
C PHE A 86 -1.20 -2.64 -16.32
N LEU A 87 -0.56 -3.58 -17.03
CA LEU A 87 0.04 -3.34 -18.33
C LEU A 87 -1.11 -3.17 -19.33
N ASP A 88 -1.49 -1.92 -19.64
CA ASP A 88 -2.26 -1.62 -20.86
C ASP A 88 -1.62 -2.39 -22.04
N PRO A 89 -2.39 -2.97 -22.98
CA PRO A 89 -1.84 -3.51 -24.23
C PRO A 89 -0.90 -2.54 -24.99
N ASN A 90 -0.86 -1.25 -24.63
CA ASN A 90 0.10 -0.24 -25.07
C ASN A 90 1.27 0.04 -24.08
N GLU A 91 1.57 -0.87 -23.16
CA GLU A 91 2.65 -0.82 -22.14
C GLU A 91 2.57 0.35 -21.13
N LYS A 92 1.44 1.04 -21.02
CA LYS A 92 1.25 2.06 -19.99
C LYS A 92 0.70 1.43 -18.72
N LYS A 93 1.41 1.59 -17.60
CA LYS A 93 0.86 1.27 -16.27
C LYS A 93 -0.33 2.20 -16.02
N GLN A 94 -1.54 1.65 -15.99
CA GLN A 94 -2.75 2.39 -15.63
C GLN A 94 -3.24 1.92 -14.26
N TRP A 95 -3.74 2.88 -13.47
CA TRP A 95 -4.29 2.65 -12.14
C TRP A 95 -5.82 2.73 -12.20
N GLU A 96 -6.52 1.67 -11.84
CA GLU A 96 -7.97 1.72 -11.64
C GLU A 96 -8.28 1.97 -10.17
N PHE A 97 -9.19 2.92 -9.93
CA PHE A 97 -9.58 3.34 -8.59
C PHE A 97 -11.09 3.28 -8.42
N PHE A 98 -11.53 2.65 -7.34
CA PHE A 98 -12.91 2.65 -6.86
C PHE A 98 -12.85 3.06 -5.39
N SER A 99 -13.79 3.86 -4.90
CA SER A 99 -13.87 4.28 -3.49
C SER A 99 -15.31 4.23 -2.99
N TYR A 100 -15.47 3.79 -1.74
CA TYR A 100 -16.69 3.95 -0.94
C TYR A 100 -16.37 4.69 0.38
N LEU A 101 -16.07 5.99 0.26
CA LEU A 101 -16.25 7.15 1.16
C LEU A 101 -15.94 7.12 2.68
N ALA A 102 -15.64 5.99 3.34
CA ALA A 102 -15.46 5.99 4.80
C ALA A 102 -14.00 6.09 5.28
N TYR A 103 -13.01 5.85 4.40
CA TYR A 103 -11.61 5.66 4.81
C TYR A 103 -10.60 6.49 4.03
N ASP A 104 -11.07 7.42 3.20
CA ASP A 104 -10.30 8.02 2.12
C ASP A 104 -9.05 8.77 2.61
N HIS A 105 -9.07 9.35 3.82
CA HIS A 105 -7.89 9.98 4.43
C HIS A 105 -6.77 8.98 4.78
N LEU A 106 -7.10 7.81 5.34
CA LEU A 106 -6.09 6.80 5.67
C LEU A 106 -5.40 6.31 4.39
N ILE A 107 -6.19 6.12 3.34
CA ILE A 107 -5.75 5.65 2.03
C ILE A 107 -4.87 6.68 1.34
N ALA A 108 -5.29 7.94 1.33
CA ALA A 108 -4.48 9.05 0.82
C ALA A 108 -3.11 9.11 1.51
N ARG A 109 -3.09 9.00 2.84
CA ARG A 109 -1.86 8.99 3.64
C ARG A 109 -0.97 7.78 3.34
N ALA A 110 -1.55 6.59 3.20
CA ALA A 110 -0.80 5.37 2.89
C ALA A 110 -0.22 5.41 1.47
N PHE A 111 -1.01 5.81 0.48
CA PHE A 111 -0.57 5.92 -0.91
C PHE A 111 0.52 6.98 -1.06
N TYR A 112 0.39 8.11 -0.36
CA TYR A 112 1.44 9.11 -0.33
C TYR A 112 2.76 8.54 0.23
N ARG A 113 2.71 7.78 1.35
CA ARG A 113 3.88 7.10 1.93
C ARG A 113 4.50 6.05 1.02
N LEU A 114 3.70 5.39 0.19
CA LEU A 114 4.18 4.48 -0.83
C LEU A 114 4.78 5.19 -2.05
N GLY A 115 4.66 6.52 -2.14
CA GLY A 115 5.22 7.33 -3.22
C GLY A 115 4.31 7.47 -4.43
N PHE A 116 3.03 7.14 -4.28
CA PHE A 116 2.04 7.51 -5.28
C PHE A 116 1.85 9.03 -5.22
N GLU A 117 1.92 9.67 -6.38
CA GLU A 117 1.67 11.11 -6.57
C GLU A 117 0.87 11.34 -7.86
N ASP A 118 0.24 10.28 -8.38
CA ASP A 118 -0.56 10.34 -9.61
C ASP A 118 -1.80 11.20 -9.38
N GLU A 119 -1.97 12.24 -10.20
CA GLU A 119 -3.10 13.17 -10.09
C GLU A 119 -4.44 12.45 -10.21
N ILE A 120 -4.53 11.34 -10.96
CA ILE A 120 -5.76 10.55 -11.08
C ILE A 120 -6.11 9.91 -9.73
N ILE A 121 -5.12 9.32 -9.06
CA ILE A 121 -5.30 8.69 -7.74
C ILE A 121 -5.71 9.74 -6.70
N PHE A 122 -5.04 10.90 -6.69
CA PHE A 122 -5.35 11.94 -5.70
C PHE A 122 -6.55 12.81 -6.06
N SER A 123 -7.04 12.79 -7.31
CA SER A 123 -8.28 13.50 -7.69
C SER A 123 -9.53 12.92 -7.04
N THR A 124 -9.45 11.67 -6.60
CA THR A 124 -10.55 10.90 -6.00
C THR A 124 -10.39 10.69 -4.49
N LEU A 125 -9.27 11.14 -3.93
CA LEU A 125 -8.95 11.07 -2.50
C LEU A 125 -8.90 12.47 -1.90
N PRO A 126 -9.09 12.62 -0.58
CA PRO A 126 -8.87 13.87 0.11
C PRO A 126 -7.47 14.41 -0.14
N GLU A 127 -7.39 15.69 -0.49
CA GLU A 127 -6.11 16.36 -0.67
C GLU A 127 -5.34 16.42 0.65
N LEU A 128 -4.09 15.98 0.63
CA LEU A 128 -3.17 16.15 1.75
C LEU A 128 -2.51 17.53 1.66
N SER A 129 -2.60 18.30 2.74
CA SER A 129 -1.91 19.57 2.88
C SER A 129 -0.39 19.41 2.81
N THR A 130 0.32 20.50 2.51
CA THR A 130 1.79 20.51 2.53
C THR A 130 2.35 20.08 3.89
N HIS A 131 1.69 20.46 4.99
CA HIS A 131 2.11 20.09 6.33
C HIS A 131 1.95 18.59 6.57
N GLU A 132 0.78 18.02 6.26
CA GLU A 132 0.54 16.57 6.37
C GLU A 132 1.52 15.77 5.51
N LYS A 133 1.77 16.21 4.28
CA LYS A 133 2.78 15.59 3.40
C LYS A 133 4.16 15.57 4.05
N LEU A 134 4.58 16.67 4.69
CA LEU A 134 5.86 16.72 5.41
C LEU A 134 5.88 15.77 6.62
N GLU A 135 4.83 15.76 7.44
CA GLU A 135 4.73 14.87 8.60
C GLU A 135 4.76 13.40 8.19
N LEU A 136 4.07 13.04 7.10
CA LEU A 136 4.07 11.68 6.56
C LEU A 136 5.45 11.24 6.10
N ARG A 137 6.23 12.12 5.46
CA ARG A 137 7.62 11.83 5.09
C ARG A 137 8.45 11.50 6.31
N LEU A 138 8.34 12.34 7.35
CA LEU A 138 9.09 12.17 8.60
C LEU A 138 8.66 10.96 9.42
N SER A 139 7.42 10.48 9.24
CA SER A 139 6.92 9.26 9.90
C SER A 139 7.44 7.96 9.29
N MET A 140 8.00 8.00 8.08
CA MET A 140 8.54 6.83 7.39
C MET A 140 10.05 6.71 7.65
N PRO A 141 10.57 5.50 7.98
CA PRO A 141 12.00 5.24 7.97
C PRO A 141 12.62 5.61 6.63
N ARG A 142 13.81 6.23 6.65
CA ARG A 142 14.45 6.82 5.46
C ARG A 142 14.78 5.78 4.40
N GLU A 143 15.07 4.54 4.81
CA GLU A 143 15.27 3.38 3.93
C GLU A 143 14.03 3.01 3.09
N PHE A 144 12.84 3.45 3.50
CA PHE A 144 11.59 3.19 2.78
C PHE A 144 11.08 4.41 2.00
N TRP A 145 11.82 5.51 2.01
CA TRP A 145 11.42 6.70 1.26
C TRP A 145 11.39 6.40 -0.25
N PRO A 146 10.32 6.81 -0.96
CA PRO A 146 10.31 6.84 -2.41
C PRO A 146 11.51 7.62 -2.94
N GLN A 147 12.12 7.13 -4.02
CA GLN A 147 13.31 7.73 -4.63
C GLN A 147 13.17 9.23 -4.90
N LYS A 148 11.99 9.68 -5.35
CA LYS A 148 11.68 11.11 -5.57
C LYS A 148 11.88 11.99 -4.34
N TRP A 149 11.64 11.46 -3.14
CA TRP A 149 11.84 12.21 -1.89
C TRP A 149 13.33 12.36 -1.56
N LEU A 150 14.15 11.37 -1.93
CA LEU A 150 15.61 11.43 -1.76
C LEU A 150 16.25 12.40 -2.76
N GLU A 151 15.77 12.42 -4.01
CA GLU A 151 16.29 13.31 -5.06
C GLU A 151 16.03 14.79 -4.78
N GLY A 152 14.92 15.12 -4.11
CA GLY A 152 14.60 16.47 -3.67
C GLY A 152 15.55 17.05 -2.62
N GLU A 153 16.36 16.23 -1.94
CA GLU A 153 17.33 16.69 -0.94
C GLU A 153 18.69 17.10 -1.55
N VAL A 154 18.98 16.72 -2.80
CA VAL A 154 20.32 16.86 -3.41
C VAL A 154 20.59 18.27 -3.98
N THR A 155 19.62 19.19 -3.94
CA THR A 155 19.81 20.58 -4.38
C THR A 155 19.99 21.56 -3.23
N VAL A 156 20.97 21.30 -2.36
CA VAL A 156 21.63 22.37 -1.59
C VAL A 156 23.06 22.48 -2.10
N THR A 157 23.23 23.09 -3.27
CA THR A 157 24.52 23.62 -3.69
C THR A 157 24.83 24.80 -2.79
N THR A 158 25.62 24.54 -1.74
CA THR A 158 26.33 25.57 -1.00
C THR A 158 27.18 26.36 -1.99
N ARG A 159 26.78 27.61 -2.26
CA ARG A 159 27.63 28.63 -2.87
C ARG A 159 28.42 29.35 -1.79
#